data_AF-A0A849BPZ1-F1
#
_entry.id   AF-A0A849BPZ1-F1
#
_cell.length_a   1.000
_cell.length_b   1.000
_cell.length_c   1.000
_cell.angle_alpha   90.00
_cell.angle_beta   90.00
_cell.angle_gamma   90.00
#
_symmetry.space_group_name_H-M   'P 1'
#
loop_
_entity.id
_entity.type
_entity.pdbx_description
1 polymer ?
#
loop_
_entity_poly.entity_id
_entity_poly.type
_entity_poly.pdbx_seq_one_letter_code
_entity_poly.pdbx_strand_id
1 'polypeptide(L)'
;MFGASVVAALWPAERARGEAWSLVGFAGLIMQNIMFAGVTATRLALTSTTGDRSASVGIWAMNGGFFVLNGTFLALAMIGLSVGGVRGGLIRPWHAALGFTAAALQFSSAVFLPVAFDDPGAVNLLGLSGWLLWVVWLVGYGVTLIRRSHSVSPQPSTSLA
;
A
#
# COMPACT_ATOMS: atom_id res chain seq x y z
N MET A 1 3.30 9.33 -6.06
CA MET A 1 2.25 10.06 -6.82
C MET A 1 0.86 9.46 -6.63
N PHE A 2 0.63 8.15 -6.83
CA PHE A 2 -0.69 7.52 -6.72
C PHE A 2 -1.52 7.90 -5.47
N GLY A 3 -1.00 7.69 -4.26
CA GLY A 3 -1.75 7.95 -3.02
C GLY A 3 -2.19 9.42 -2.87
N ALA A 4 -1.31 10.35 -3.23
CA ALA A 4 -1.64 11.78 -3.24
C ALA A 4 -2.74 12.11 -4.27
N SER A 5 -2.75 11.45 -5.43
CA SER A 5 -3.82 11.60 -6.42
C SER A 5 -5.16 11.07 -5.91
N VAL A 6 -5.17 9.95 -5.17
CA VAL A 6 -6.40 9.44 -4.52
C VAL A 6 -6.90 10.42 -3.47
N VAL A 7 -6.02 10.91 -2.60
CA VAL A 7 -6.37 11.93 -1.59
C VAL A 7 -6.93 13.17 -2.28
N ALA A 8 -6.24 13.73 -3.29
CA ALA A 8 -6.73 14.90 -4.01
C ALA A 8 -8.12 14.68 -4.64
N ALA A 9 -8.39 13.48 -5.15
CA ALA A 9 -9.65 13.11 -5.78
C ALA A 9 -10.82 12.90 -4.80
N LEU A 10 -10.53 12.57 -3.53
CA LEU A 10 -11.51 12.23 -2.50
C LEU A 10 -11.68 13.30 -1.42
N TRP A 11 -10.64 14.10 -1.17
CA TRP A 11 -10.53 15.02 -0.04
C TRP A 11 -11.71 15.99 0.11
N PRO A 12 -12.21 16.65 -0.96
CA PRO A 12 -13.36 17.55 -0.82
C PRO A 12 -14.60 16.84 -0.27
N ALA A 13 -14.88 15.62 -0.76
CA ALA A 13 -16.05 14.85 -0.37
C ALA A 13 -15.88 14.21 1.03
N GLU A 14 -14.69 13.71 1.35
CA GLU A 14 -14.39 13.17 2.68
C GLU A 14 -14.48 14.24 3.76
N ARG A 15 -13.90 15.43 3.50
CA ARG A 15 -13.96 16.56 4.44
C ARG A 15 -15.39 17.00 4.71
N ALA A 16 -16.25 17.05 3.68
CA ALA A 16 -17.66 17.38 3.83
C ALA A 16 -18.44 16.36 4.69
N ARG A 17 -17.99 15.10 4.74
CA ARG A 17 -18.57 14.03 5.57
C ARG A 17 -17.89 13.86 6.93
N GLY A 18 -16.85 14.65 7.25
CA GLY A 18 -16.05 14.46 8.46
C GLY A 18 -15.22 13.18 8.46
N GLU A 19 -14.86 12.66 7.29
CA GLU A 19 -14.08 11.44 7.10
C GLU A 19 -12.65 11.76 6.65
N ALA A 20 -11.73 10.80 6.81
CA ALA A 20 -10.33 10.94 6.38
C ALA A 20 -9.72 9.60 5.91
N TRP A 21 -10.54 8.71 5.34
CA TRP A 21 -10.10 7.36 4.97
C TRP A 21 -8.98 7.37 3.93
N SER A 22 -9.01 8.29 2.96
CA SER A 22 -7.93 8.45 2.00
C SER A 22 -6.59 8.81 2.66
N LEU A 23 -6.61 9.62 3.74
CA LEU A 23 -5.41 9.96 4.50
C LEU A 23 -4.88 8.78 5.31
N VAL A 24 -5.76 7.97 5.91
CA VAL A 24 -5.36 6.72 6.59
C VAL A 24 -4.64 5.80 5.60
N GLY A 25 -5.21 5.64 4.40
CA GLY A 25 -4.61 4.85 3.36
C GLY A 25 -3.27 5.42 2.87
N PHE A 26 -3.20 6.74 2.71
CA PHE A 26 -1.98 7.44 2.30
C PHE A 26 -0.86 7.35 3.36
N ALA A 27 -1.20 7.42 4.65
CA ALA A 27 -0.24 7.20 5.73
C ALA A 27 0.38 5.80 5.65
N GLY A 28 -0.42 4.77 5.35
CA GLY A 28 0.08 3.41 5.08
C GLY A 28 1.08 3.37 3.92
N LEU A 29 0.83 4.09 2.83
CA LEU A 29 1.77 4.18 1.70
C LEU A 29 3.07 4.92 2.07
N ILE A 30 3.00 5.99 2.87
CA ILE A 30 4.20 6.69 3.36
C ILE A 30 5.04 5.72 4.21
N MET A 31 4.39 4.98 5.11
CA MET A 31 5.10 4.08 6.00
C MET A 31 5.80 2.94 5.24
N GLN A 32 5.20 2.43 4.16
CA GLN A 32 5.89 1.47 3.28
C GLN A 32 7.18 2.05 2.67
N ASN A 33 7.19 3.32 2.25
CA ASN A 33 8.41 3.96 1.75
C ASN A 33 9.49 4.02 2.83
N ILE A 34 9.10 4.30 4.08
CA ILE A 34 10.02 4.27 5.23
C ILE A 34 10.56 2.85 5.44
N MET A 35 9.73 1.81 5.32
CA MET A 35 10.19 0.41 5.42
C MET A 35 11.20 0.07 4.32
N PHE A 36 10.95 0.45 3.07
CA PHE A 36 11.90 0.22 1.97
C PHE A 36 13.21 0.99 2.15
N ALA A 37 13.16 2.20 2.70
CA ALA A 37 14.36 2.94 3.08
C ALA A 37 15.15 2.18 4.16
N GLY A 38 14.48 1.64 5.19
CA GLY A 38 15.09 0.79 6.21
C GLY A 38 15.72 -0.49 5.66
N VAL A 39 15.04 -1.19 4.74
CA VAL A 39 15.59 -2.36 4.02
C VAL A 39 16.85 -1.98 3.23
N THR A 40 16.85 -0.82 2.58
CA THR A 40 17.99 -0.33 1.81
C THR A 40 19.17 0.01 2.73
N ALA A 41 18.91 0.73 3.82
CA ALA A 41 19.93 1.10 4.80
C ALA A 41 20.57 -0.12 5.47
N THR A 42 19.77 -1.11 5.85
CA THR A 42 20.28 -2.37 6.43
C THR A 42 21.10 -3.18 5.42
N ARG A 43 20.70 -3.23 4.15
CA ARG A 43 21.51 -3.85 3.09
C ARG A 43 22.85 -3.15 2.89
N LEU A 44 22.86 -1.81 2.93
CA LEU A 44 24.11 -1.05 2.89
C LEU A 44 24.98 -1.36 4.13
N ALA A 45 24.40 -1.39 5.32
CA ALA A 45 25.12 -1.72 6.55
C ALA A 45 25.78 -3.12 6.49
N LEU A 46 25.09 -4.12 5.92
CA LEU A 46 25.64 -5.47 5.73
C LEU A 46 26.90 -5.49 4.86
N THR A 47 27.03 -4.56 3.90
CA THR A 47 28.26 -4.47 3.09
C THR A 47 29.47 -3.99 3.91
N SER A 48 29.22 -3.27 5.01
CA SER A 48 30.27 -2.74 5.90
C SER A 48 30.60 -3.66 7.08
N THR A 49 29.80 -4.68 7.38
CA THR A 49 29.95 -5.56 8.55
C THR A 49 30.41 -6.98 8.20
N THR A 50 31.00 -7.18 7.03
CA THR A 50 31.34 -8.51 6.47
C THR A 50 32.28 -9.35 7.36
N GLY A 51 33.04 -8.71 8.26
CA GLY A 51 33.93 -9.38 9.21
C GLY A 51 33.31 -9.69 10.58
N ASP A 52 32.13 -9.13 10.90
CA ASP A 52 31.43 -9.36 12.17
C ASP A 52 30.14 -10.17 11.93
N ARG A 53 30.22 -11.46 12.24
CA ARG A 53 29.12 -12.41 12.07
C ARG A 53 27.93 -12.08 12.99
N SER A 54 28.17 -11.60 14.21
CA SER A 54 27.10 -11.28 15.17
C SER A 54 26.30 -10.07 14.71
N ALA A 55 27.01 -9.00 14.31
CA ALA A 55 26.40 -7.80 13.75
C ALA A 55 25.61 -8.12 12.47
N SER A 56 26.17 -8.94 11.59
CA SER A 56 25.51 -9.35 10.35
C SER A 56 24.19 -10.09 10.59
N VAL A 57 24.15 -11.02 11.56
CA VAL A 57 22.91 -11.75 11.92
C VAL A 57 21.84 -10.79 12.44
N GLY A 58 22.21 -9.85 13.34
CA GLY A 58 21.28 -8.86 13.87
C GLY A 58 20.69 -7.96 12.79
N ILE A 59 21.51 -7.50 11.84
CA ILE A 59 21.05 -6.65 10.73
C ILE A 59 20.13 -7.42 9.78
N TRP A 60 20.39 -8.71 9.52
CA TRP A 60 19.50 -9.56 8.74
C TRP A 60 18.14 -9.75 9.41
N ALA A 61 18.11 -9.97 10.72
CA ALA A 61 16.86 -10.08 11.48
C ALA A 61 16.06 -8.78 11.41
N MET A 62 16.72 -7.63 11.57
CA MET A 62 16.09 -6.31 11.41
C MET A 62 15.55 -6.09 9.99
N ASN A 63 16.31 -6.50 8.96
CA ASN A 63 15.87 -6.45 7.56
C ASN A 63 14.58 -7.26 7.34
N GLY A 64 14.51 -8.48 7.89
CA GLY A 64 13.30 -9.30 7.87
C GLY A 64 12.12 -8.64 8.58
N GLY A 65 12.37 -8.02 9.75
CA GLY A 65 11.34 -7.26 10.49
C GLY A 65 10.71 -6.13 9.68
N PHE A 66 11.50 -5.39 8.90
CA PHE A 66 10.96 -4.35 8.00
C PHE A 66 10.04 -4.92 6.93
N PHE A 67 10.36 -6.09 6.36
CA PHE A 67 9.48 -6.75 5.39
C PHE A 67 8.15 -7.18 5.99
N VAL A 68 8.16 -7.70 7.23
CA VAL A 68 6.92 -8.07 7.96
C VAL A 68 6.05 -6.85 8.21
N LEU A 69 6.63 -5.77 8.75
CA LEU A 69 5.91 -4.53 9.02
C LEU A 69 5.35 -3.90 7.74
N ASN A 70 6.03 -4.05 6.60
CA ASN A 70 5.54 -3.58 5.31
C ASN A 70 4.19 -4.20 4.95
N GLY A 71 3.96 -5.49 5.22
CA GLY A 71 2.68 -6.16 4.99
C GLY A 71 1.53 -5.49 5.76
N THR A 72 1.76 -5.13 7.02
CA THR A 72 0.80 -4.40 7.86
C THR A 72 0.45 -3.02 7.29
N PHE A 73 1.46 -2.26 6.85
CA PHE A 73 1.24 -0.93 6.28
C PHE A 73 0.59 -0.98 4.89
N LEU A 74 0.86 -2.03 4.12
CA LEU A 74 0.16 -2.32 2.89
C LEU A 74 -1.31 -2.62 3.15
N ALA A 75 -1.64 -3.44 4.14
CA ALA A 75 -3.02 -3.70 4.54
C ALA A 75 -3.74 -2.41 4.96
N LEU A 76 -3.10 -1.55 5.76
CA LEU A 76 -3.64 -0.24 6.14
C LEU A 76 -3.92 0.64 4.93
N ALA A 77 -2.99 0.68 3.96
CA ALA A 77 -3.16 1.41 2.72
C ALA A 77 -4.38 0.93 1.94
N MET A 78 -4.52 -0.39 1.77
CA MET A 78 -5.61 -0.99 1.01
C MET A 78 -6.97 -0.78 1.67
N ILE A 79 -7.05 -0.89 3.00
CA ILE A 79 -8.28 -0.62 3.75
C ILE A 79 -8.68 0.85 3.58
N GLY A 80 -7.81 1.79 3.91
CA GLY A 80 -8.13 3.21 3.88
C GLY A 80 -8.53 3.70 2.48
N LEU A 81 -7.76 3.34 1.46
CA LEU A 81 -8.05 3.77 0.08
C LEU A 81 -9.27 3.07 -0.52
N SER A 82 -9.58 1.82 -0.12
CA SER A 82 -10.78 1.13 -0.57
C SER A 82 -12.04 1.67 0.07
N VAL A 83 -12.02 1.95 1.39
CA VAL A 83 -13.16 2.57 2.09
C VAL A 83 -13.41 3.97 1.54
N GLY A 84 -12.37 4.81 1.46
CA GLY A 84 -12.48 6.15 0.89
C GLY A 84 -12.95 6.12 -0.56
N GLY A 85 -12.43 5.18 -1.35
CA GLY A 85 -12.80 5.01 -2.76
C GLY A 85 -14.27 4.63 -2.96
N VAL A 86 -14.83 3.72 -2.17
CA VAL A 86 -16.25 3.34 -2.27
C VAL A 86 -17.15 4.45 -1.76
N ARG A 87 -16.84 5.02 -0.59
CA ARG A 87 -17.64 6.12 0.00
C ARG A 87 -17.60 7.39 -0.83
N GLY A 88 -16.50 7.63 -1.54
CA GLY A 88 -16.34 8.72 -2.49
C GLY A 88 -16.87 8.42 -3.90
N GLY A 89 -17.42 7.22 -4.16
CA GLY A 89 -17.90 6.83 -5.48
C GLY A 89 -16.81 6.72 -6.56
N LEU A 90 -15.54 6.66 -6.15
CA LEU A 90 -14.40 6.61 -7.06
C LEU A 90 -14.14 5.19 -7.59
N ILE A 91 -14.39 4.15 -6.79
CA ILE A 91 -14.25 2.75 -7.21
C ILE A 91 -15.54 1.97 -6.97
N ARG A 92 -15.71 0.87 -7.71
CA ARG A 92 -16.83 -0.06 -7.55
C ARG A 92 -16.63 -0.98 -6.34
N PRO A 93 -17.71 -1.49 -5.71
CA PRO A 93 -17.60 -2.39 -4.55
C PRO A 93 -16.78 -3.66 -4.79
N TRP A 94 -16.84 -4.25 -5.98
CA TRP A 94 -16.00 -5.43 -6.31
C TRP A 94 -14.51 -5.10 -6.26
N HIS A 95 -14.13 -3.88 -6.66
CA HIS A 95 -12.74 -3.45 -6.66
C HIS A 95 -12.26 -3.24 -5.22
N ALA A 96 -13.11 -2.69 -4.36
CA ALA A 96 -12.84 -2.60 -2.93
C ALA A 96 -12.75 -3.97 -2.25
N ALA A 97 -13.58 -4.94 -2.66
CA ALA A 97 -13.49 -6.32 -2.16
C ALA A 97 -12.12 -6.93 -2.44
N LEU A 98 -11.57 -6.77 -3.67
CA LEU A 98 -10.18 -7.15 -3.96
C LEU A 98 -9.19 -6.46 -3.01
N GLY A 99 -9.42 -5.18 -2.74
CA GLY A 99 -8.65 -4.38 -1.79
C GLY A 99 -8.63 -4.99 -0.39
N PHE A 100 -9.81 -5.34 0.14
CA PHE A 100 -9.96 -5.93 1.46
C PHE A 100 -9.42 -7.35 1.54
N THR A 101 -9.61 -8.17 0.51
CA THR A 101 -9.05 -9.53 0.47
C THR A 101 -7.53 -9.50 0.50
N ALA A 102 -6.91 -8.66 -0.33
CA ALA A 102 -5.47 -8.50 -0.32
C ALA A 102 -4.95 -7.93 1.01
N ALA A 103 -5.67 -6.96 1.61
CA ALA A 103 -5.34 -6.44 2.93
C ALA A 103 -5.38 -7.54 4.01
N ALA A 104 -6.42 -8.37 4.00
CA ALA A 104 -6.56 -9.49 4.94
C ALA A 104 -5.41 -10.48 4.77
N LEU A 105 -5.08 -10.87 3.53
CA LEU A 105 -3.98 -11.79 3.25
C LEU A 105 -2.62 -11.23 3.72
N GLN A 106 -2.35 -9.96 3.45
CA GLN A 106 -1.10 -9.31 3.87
C GLN A 106 -1.00 -9.17 5.39
N PHE A 107 -2.09 -8.77 6.04
CA PHE A 107 -2.14 -8.65 7.49
C PHE A 107 -2.00 -10.02 8.17
N SER A 108 -2.72 -11.04 7.70
CA SER A 108 -2.58 -12.41 8.19
C SER A 108 -1.16 -12.92 7.99
N SER A 109 -0.56 -12.70 6.81
CA SER A 109 0.83 -13.06 6.57
C SER A 109 1.77 -12.39 7.57
N ALA A 110 1.60 -11.09 7.85
CA ALA A 110 2.44 -10.36 8.79
C ALA A 110 2.28 -10.81 10.25
N VAL A 111 1.05 -11.14 10.66
CA VAL A 111 0.75 -11.61 12.03
C VAL A 111 1.25 -13.03 12.28
N PHE A 112 1.15 -13.92 11.28
CA PHE A 112 1.50 -15.33 11.45
C PHE A 112 2.97 -15.66 11.16
N LEU A 113 3.71 -14.80 10.45
CA LEU A 113 5.11 -15.08 10.12
C LEU A 113 6.01 -15.32 11.35
N PRO A 114 5.88 -14.56 12.46
CA PRO A 114 6.69 -14.79 13.67
C PRO A 114 6.34 -16.07 14.44
N VAL A 115 5.28 -16.80 14.09
CA VAL A 115 4.92 -18.06 14.77
C VAL A 115 5.05 -19.27 13.87
N ALA A 116 5.27 -19.07 12.57
CA ALA A 116 5.44 -20.13 11.57
C ALA A 116 6.93 -20.41 11.26
N PHE A 117 7.81 -20.33 12.27
CA PHE A 117 9.26 -20.44 12.07
C PHE A 117 9.70 -21.78 11.45
N ASP A 118 9.03 -22.88 11.80
CA ASP A 118 9.42 -24.23 11.37
C ASP A 118 8.97 -24.57 9.93
N ASP A 119 7.85 -24.00 9.49
CA ASP A 119 7.33 -24.16 8.12
C ASP A 119 6.60 -22.88 7.66
N PRO A 120 7.33 -21.87 7.16
CA PRO A 120 6.74 -20.61 6.73
C PRO A 120 6.04 -20.72 5.37
N GLY A 121 6.05 -21.88 4.70
CA GLY A 121 5.63 -22.04 3.31
C GLY A 121 4.20 -21.52 3.05
N ALA A 122 3.24 -21.93 3.88
CA ALA A 122 1.85 -21.50 3.75
C ALA A 122 1.68 -19.99 4.01
N VAL A 123 2.37 -19.45 5.02
CA VAL A 123 2.31 -18.01 5.35
C VAL A 123 2.90 -17.16 4.23
N ASN A 124 4.00 -17.59 3.63
CA ASN A 124 4.61 -16.93 2.49
C ASN A 124 3.67 -16.90 1.27
N LEU A 125 2.92 -17.98 1.03
CA LEU A 125 1.92 -18.02 -0.04
C LEU A 125 0.75 -17.05 0.21
N LEU A 126 0.33 -16.86 1.46
CA LEU A 126 -0.66 -15.84 1.81
C LEU A 126 -0.15 -14.44 1.45
N GLY A 127 1.06 -14.10 1.89
CA GLY A 127 1.68 -12.81 1.60
C GLY A 127 1.85 -12.57 0.10
N LEU A 128 2.31 -13.58 -0.65
CA LEU A 128 2.45 -13.52 -2.11
C LEU A 128 1.10 -13.32 -2.80
N SER A 129 0.08 -14.07 -2.39
CA SER A 129 -1.27 -13.96 -2.95
C SER A 129 -1.86 -12.58 -2.70
N GLY A 130 -1.72 -12.06 -1.47
CA GLY A 130 -2.12 -10.70 -1.11
C GLY A 130 -1.38 -9.65 -1.93
N TRP A 131 -0.09 -9.86 -2.19
CA TRP A 131 0.71 -8.95 -3.02
C TRP A 131 0.25 -8.93 -4.48
N LEU A 132 -0.02 -10.09 -5.08
CA LEU A 132 -0.53 -10.17 -6.45
C LEU A 132 -1.91 -9.51 -6.60
N LEU A 133 -2.81 -9.76 -5.65
CA LEU A 133 -4.11 -9.10 -5.62
C LEU A 133 -3.97 -7.58 -5.43
N TRP A 134 -3.02 -7.13 -4.61
CA TRP A 134 -2.70 -5.72 -4.49
C TRP A 134 -2.24 -5.10 -5.80
N VAL A 135 -1.41 -5.78 -6.60
CA VAL A 135 -1.00 -5.27 -7.93
C VAL A 135 -2.21 -5.07 -8.83
N VAL A 136 -3.11 -6.06 -8.91
CA VAL A 136 -4.36 -5.97 -9.71
C VAL A 136 -5.23 -4.80 -9.22
N TRP A 137 -5.37 -4.67 -7.90
CA TRP A 137 -6.10 -3.57 -7.28
C TRP A 137 -5.48 -2.21 -7.65
N LEU A 138 -4.16 -2.06 -7.50
CA LEU A 138 -3.45 -0.82 -7.78
C LEU A 138 -3.62 -0.38 -9.24
N VAL A 139 -3.48 -1.31 -10.18
CA VAL A 139 -3.64 -1.04 -11.62
C VAL A 139 -5.07 -0.57 -11.91
N GLY A 140 -6.08 -1.28 -11.41
CA GLY A 140 -7.48 -0.90 -11.64
C GLY A 140 -7.84 0.48 -11.06
N TYR A 141 -7.33 0.78 -9.85
CA TYR A 141 -7.52 2.09 -9.24
C TYR A 141 -6.81 3.18 -10.05
N GLY A 142 -5.56 2.93 -10.46
CA GLY A 142 -4.79 3.85 -11.29
C GLY A 142 -5.49 4.18 -12.61
N VAL A 143 -5.98 3.16 -13.33
CA VAL A 143 -6.77 3.35 -14.56
C VAL A 143 -8.00 4.22 -14.31
N THR A 144 -8.68 4.02 -13.18
CA THR A 144 -9.88 4.80 -12.81
C THR A 144 -9.54 6.27 -12.59
N LEU A 145 -8.43 6.57 -11.93
CA LEU A 145 -7.95 7.95 -11.74
C LEU A 145 -7.58 8.63 -13.07
N ILE A 146 -6.86 7.92 -13.94
CA ILE A 146 -6.47 8.43 -15.26
C ILE A 146 -7.72 8.77 -16.07
N ARG A 147 -8.69 7.85 -16.15
CA ARG A 147 -9.96 8.10 -16.86
C ARG A 147 -10.70 9.32 -16.32
N ARG A 148 -10.75 9.50 -14.99
CA ARG A 148 -11.38 10.66 -14.38
C ARG A 148 -10.67 11.97 -14.76
N SER A 149 -9.33 11.99 -14.79
CA SER A 149 -8.59 13.20 -15.18
C SER A 149 -8.87 13.64 -16.62
N HIS A 150 -9.05 12.69 -17.55
CA HIS A 150 -9.41 13.02 -18.94
C HIS A 150 -10.78 13.69 -19.05
N SER A 151 -11.77 13.27 -18.25
CA SER A 151 -13.11 13.86 -18.23
C SER A 151 -13.18 15.29 -17.68
N VAL A 152 -12.16 15.74 -16.96
CA VAL A 152 -12.11 17.07 -16.31
C VAL A 152 -11.35 18.10 -17.16
N SER A 153 -10.85 17.73 -18.35
CA SER A 153 -10.13 18.66 -19.23
C SER A 153 -11.05 19.84 -19.66
N PRO A 154 -10.60 21.11 -19.55
CA PRO A 154 -11.44 22.26 -19.89
C PRO A 154 -11.79 22.25 -21.38
N GLN A 155 -13.07 22.47 -21.72
CA GLN A 155 -13.40 22.83 -23.09
C GLN A 155 -12.66 24.12 -23.46
N PRO A 156 -12.03 24.21 -24.65
CA PRO A 156 -11.50 25.48 -25.13
C PRO A 156 -12.67 26.45 -25.23
N SER A 157 -12.60 27.57 -24.52
CA SER A 157 -13.54 28.67 -24.71
C SER A 157 -13.40 29.17 -26.15
N THR A 158 -14.27 28.72 -27.04
CA THR A 158 -14.47 29.36 -28.33
C THR A 158 -15.11 30.73 -28.06
N SER A 159 -14.28 31.75 -27.85
CA SER A 159 -14.75 33.14 -27.93
C SER A 159 -14.99 33.43 -29.41
N LEU A 160 -16.26 33.45 -29.81
CA LEU A 160 -16.68 34.07 -31.07
C LEU A 160 -16.40 35.57 -30.97
N ALA A 161 -15.58 36.06 -31.89
CA ALA A 161 -15.39 37.48 -32.19
C ALA A 161 -16.43 37.95 -33.20
#